data_AF-A0A955CA17-F1
#
_entry.id   AF-A0A955CA17-F1
#
_cell.length_a   1.000
_cell.length_b   1.000
_cell.length_c   1.000
_cell.angle_alpha   90.00
_cell.angle_beta   90.00
_cell.angle_gamma   90.00
#
_symmetry.space_group_name_H-M   'P 1'
#
loop_
_entity.id
_entity.type
_entity.pdbx_description
1 polymer ?
#
loop_
_entity_poly.entity_id
_entity_poly.type
_entity_poly.pdbx_seq_one_letter_code
_entity_poly.pdbx_strand_id
1 'polypeptide(L)'
;LHADFAIVKAHIGDESGNLVYNKTARNFNPMMAQAGKITIAEVEKLVPVGEIDPDHVHTPGIYVNYIFEGKNYEKRIEQRTTQPRT
;
A
#
# COMPACT_ATOMS: atom_id res chain seq x y z
N LEU A 1 -10.75 11.28 12.51
CA LEU A 1 -9.84 10.30 13.14
C LEU A 1 -8.44 10.85 12.97
N HIS A 2 -7.66 10.97 14.04
CA HIS A 2 -6.27 11.45 13.99
C HIS A 2 -5.40 10.48 14.77
N ALA A 3 -4.27 10.10 14.20
CA ALA A 3 -3.28 9.23 14.85
C ALA A 3 -1.89 9.85 14.70
N ASP A 4 -1.02 9.63 15.68
CA ASP A 4 0.38 10.06 15.59
C ASP A 4 1.12 9.31 14.49
N PHE A 5 0.81 8.02 14.33
CA PHE A 5 1.40 7.15 13.32
C PHE A 5 0.33 6.39 12.54
N ALA A 6 0.54 6.24 11.23
CA ALA A 6 -0.21 5.34 10.36
C ALA A 6 0.76 4.36 9.70
N ILE A 7 0.46 3.07 9.80
CA ILE A 7 1.23 2.01 9.14
C ILE A 7 0.33 1.44 8.06
N VAL A 8 0.79 1.50 6.81
CA VAL A 8 0.00 1.09 5.64
C VAL A 8 0.78 0.12 4.77
N LYS A 9 0.05 -0.74 4.07
CA LYS A 9 0.61 -1.73 3.15
C LYS A 9 0.14 -1.48 1.72
N ALA A 10 1.07 -1.35 0.79
CA ALA A 10 0.78 -1.24 -0.64
C ALA A 10 1.50 -2.33 -1.46
N HIS A 11 1.09 -2.47 -2.71
CA HIS A 11 1.69 -3.43 -3.64
C HIS A 11 2.92 -2.84 -4.31
N ILE A 12 2.77 -1.67 -4.93
CA ILE A 12 3.86 -0.91 -5.55
C ILE A 12 3.88 0.46 -4.89
N GLY A 13 5.07 0.99 -4.61
CA GLY A 13 5.22 2.41 -4.34
C GLY A 13 6.48 2.98 -4.94
N ASP A 14 6.51 4.29 -5.16
CA ASP A 14 7.70 4.99 -5.67
C ASP A 14 8.50 5.69 -4.57
N GLU A 15 9.72 6.10 -4.89
CA GLU A 15 10.59 6.84 -3.97
C GLU A 15 10.00 8.18 -3.48
N SER A 16 8.98 8.71 -4.17
CA SER A 16 8.24 9.91 -3.75
C SER A 16 7.06 9.62 -2.83
N GLY A 17 6.78 8.34 -2.57
CA GLY A 17 5.72 7.86 -1.68
C GLY A 17 4.38 7.59 -2.35
N ASN A 18 4.25 7.66 -3.68
CA ASN A 18 3.00 7.33 -4.35
C ASN A 18 2.73 5.83 -4.22
N LEU A 19 1.50 5.45 -3.86
CA LEU A 19 1.15 4.05 -3.58
C LEU A 19 0.07 3.51 -4.53
N VAL A 20 0.28 2.27 -4.96
CA VAL A 20 -0.66 1.45 -5.73
C VAL A 20 -0.98 0.19 -4.92
N TYR A 21 -2.27 -0.14 -4.81
CA TYR A 21 -2.78 -1.27 -4.03
C TYR A 21 -3.34 -2.32 -4.97
N ASN A 22 -3.21 -3.58 -4.59
CA ASN A 22 -3.69 -4.70 -5.39
C ASN A 22 -5.04 -5.20 -4.88
N LYS A 23 -6.07 -5.13 -5.72
CA LYS A 23 -7.43 -5.64 -5.44
C LYS A 23 -7.97 -5.13 -4.10
N THR A 24 -8.57 -6.02 -3.31
CA THR A 24 -9.21 -5.73 -2.02
C THR A 24 -8.21 -5.41 -0.90
N ALA A 25 -6.90 -5.60 -1.12
CA ALA A 25 -5.87 -5.14 -0.17
C ALA A 25 -5.82 -3.60 -0.05
N ARG A 26 -6.53 -2.87 -0.93
CA ARG A 26 -6.71 -1.42 -0.83
C ARG A 26 -7.51 -0.98 0.40
N ASN A 27 -8.36 -1.84 0.97
CA ASN A 27 -9.27 -1.58 2.11
C ASN A 27 -9.16 -0.21 2.83
N PHE A 28 -8.54 -0.16 4.01
CA PHE A 28 -8.40 1.03 4.86
C PHE A 28 -7.07 1.76 4.67
N ASN A 29 -6.12 1.18 3.93
CA ASN A 29 -4.78 1.74 3.78
C ASN A 29 -4.76 3.22 3.32
N PRO A 30 -5.49 3.65 2.27
CA PRO A 30 -5.55 5.05 1.88
C PRO A 30 -6.11 5.97 2.95
N MET A 31 -7.15 5.53 3.67
CA MET A 31 -7.78 6.33 4.73
C MET A 31 -6.86 6.50 5.94
N MET A 32 -6.11 5.45 6.30
CA MET A 32 -5.15 5.51 7.40
C MET A 32 -3.94 6.39 7.04
N ALA A 33 -3.45 6.32 5.80
CA ALA A 33 -2.36 7.19 5.34
C ALA A 33 -2.70 8.68 5.48
N GLN A 34 -3.96 9.06 5.26
CA GLN A 34 -4.41 10.45 5.42
C GLN A 34 -4.66 10.85 6.88
N ALA A 35 -4.97 9.89 7.75
CA ALA A 35 -5.29 10.14 9.15
C ALA A 35 -4.04 10.21 10.06
N GLY A 36 -2.90 9.70 9.58
CA GLY A 36 -1.63 9.69 10.31
C GLY A 36 -0.88 11.02 10.20
N LYS A 37 -0.33 11.49 11.32
CA LYS A 37 0.65 12.58 11.31
C LYS A 37 1.98 12.13 10.70
N ILE A 38 2.39 10.90 10.98
CA ILE A 38 3.53 10.22 10.36
C ILE A 38 3.04 8.93 9.72
N THR A 39 3.12 8.82 8.41
CA THR A 39 2.73 7.63 7.66
C THR A 39 3.95 6.85 7.20
N ILE A 40 3.99 5.57 7.55
CA ILE A 40 5.00 4.60 7.14
C ILE A 40 4.35 3.59 6.21
N ALA A 41 4.77 3.58 4.95
CA ALA A 41 4.27 2.68 3.92
C ALA A 41 5.23 1.52 3.70
N GLU A 42 4.76 0.31 3.94
CA GLU A 42 5.44 -0.91 3.51
C GLU A 42 4.94 -1.29 2.11
N VAL A 43 5.87 -1.47 1.17
CA VAL A 43 5.55 -1.87 -0.21
C VAL A 43 6.18 -3.20 -0.59
N GLU A 44 5.54 -3.93 -1.50
CA GLU A 44 6.10 -5.18 -2.04
C GLU A 44 7.13 -4.93 -3.12
N LYS A 45 7.00 -3.82 -3.86
CA LYS A 45 7.95 -3.37 -4.86
C LYS A 45 8.13 -1.86 -4.73
N LEU A 46 9.37 -1.44 -4.47
CA LEU A 46 9.77 -0.04 -4.53
C LEU A 46 10.31 0.26 -5.93
N VAL A 47 9.82 1.32 -6.57
CA VAL A 47 10.25 1.73 -7.92
C VAL A 47 10.77 3.17 -7.94
N PRO A 48 11.61 3.54 -8.91
CA PRO A 48 11.99 4.93 -9.14
C PRO A 48 10.78 5.83 -9.41
N VAL A 49 10.93 7.13 -9.10
CA VAL A 49 9.92 8.14 -9.44
C VAL A 49 9.69 8.18 -10.95
N GLY A 50 8.42 8.17 -11.35
CA GLY A 50 8.00 8.19 -12.76
C GLY A 50 7.74 6.81 -13.38
N GLU A 51 8.05 5.71 -12.68
CA GLU A 51 7.62 4.37 -13.12
C GLU A 51 6.14 4.08 -12.84
N ILE A 52 5.55 4.79 -11.87
CA ILE A 52 4.11 4.75 -11.63
C ILE A 52 3.45 5.80 -12.51
N ASP A 53 2.56 5.36 -13.39
CA ASP A 53 1.69 6.24 -14.16
C ASP A 53 0.82 7.08 -13.19
N PRO A 54 0.83 8.43 -13.31
CA PRO A 54 0.05 9.31 -12.44
C PRO A 54 -1.43 8.95 -12.31
N ASP A 55 -2.07 8.44 -13.37
CA ASP A 55 -3.49 8.06 -13.35
C ASP A 55 -3.75 6.77 -12.55
N HIS A 56 -2.71 6.00 -12.27
CA HIS A 56 -2.78 4.76 -11.49
C HIS A 56 -2.44 4.93 -10.00
N VAL A 57 -2.08 6.14 -9.57
CA VAL A 57 -1.79 6.44 -8.15
C VAL A 57 -3.07 6.42 -7.33
N HIS A 58 -3.14 5.59 -6.29
CA HIS A 58 -4.31 5.56 -5.39
C HIS A 58 -4.13 6.41 -4.13
N THR A 59 -2.92 6.41 -3.56
CA THR A 59 -2.56 7.31 -2.46
C THR A 59 -1.40 8.17 -2.93
N PRO A 60 -1.60 9.48 -3.10
CA PRO A 60 -0.52 10.39 -3.45
C PRO A 60 0.56 10.41 -2.35
N GLY A 61 1.81 10.57 -2.76
CA GLY A 61 2.97 10.54 -1.87
C GLY A 61 2.99 11.63 -0.80
N ILE A 62 2.19 12.69 -0.95
CA ILE A 62 2.02 13.73 0.08
C ILE A 62 1.54 13.18 1.44
N TYR A 63 0.86 12.03 1.44
CA TYR A 63 0.38 11.38 2.65
C TYR A 63 1.35 10.36 3.23
N VAL A 64 2.54 10.20 2.65
CA VAL A 64 3.54 9.19 3.04
C VAL A 64 4.84 9.86 3.45
N ASN A 65 5.32 9.59 4.66
CA ASN A 65 6.57 10.17 5.17
C ASN A 65 7.75 9.23 5.00
N TYR A 66 7.53 7.93 5.19
CA TYR A 66 8.54 6.90 5.07
C TYR A 66 8.02 5.77 4.22
N ILE A 67 8.86 5.27 3.32
CA ILE A 67 8.55 4.12 2.50
C ILE A 67 9.70 3.12 2.57
N PHE A 68 9.37 1.83 2.63
CA PHE A 68 10.38 0.78 2.56
C PHE A 68 9.83 -0.45 1.84
N GLU A 69 10.74 -1.19 1.22
CA GLU A 69 10.43 -2.47 0.57
C GLU A 69 10.51 -3.59 1.60
N GLY A 70 9.36 -4.16 1.97
CA GLY A 70 9.31 -5.33 2.84
C GLY A 70 9.55 -6.63 2.05
N LYS A 71 10.14 -7.63 2.71
CA LYS A 71 10.50 -8.93 2.11
C LYS A 71 9.76 -10.07 2.83
N ASN A 72 9.58 -11.19 2.13
CA ASN A 72 9.07 -12.47 2.68
C ASN A 72 7.63 -12.41 3.25
N TYR A 73 6.66 -11.95 2.45
CA TYR A 73 5.26 -11.91 2.87
C TYR A 73 4.59 -13.29 2.85
N GLU A 74 3.93 -13.65 3.94
CA GLU A 74 3.19 -14.92 4.03
C GLU A 74 1.80 -14.86 3.37
N LYS A 75 1.20 -13.66 3.23
CA LYS A 75 -0.15 -13.40 2.66
C LYS A 75 -1.18 -14.49 2.99
N ARG A 76 -1.36 -14.75 4.29
CA ARG A 76 -2.25 -15.82 4.79
C ARG A 76 -3.69 -15.62 4.28
N ILE A 77 -4.29 -16.71 3.81
CA ILE A 77 -5.71 -16.76 3.45
C ILE A 77 -6.44 -17.40 4.62
N GLU A 78 -7.31 -16.63 5.29
CA GLU A 78 -8.07 -17.12 6.44
C GLU A 78 -9.00 -18.27 6.06
N GLN A 79 -9.76 -18.12 4.98
CA GLN A 79 -10.68 -19.13 4.45
C GLN A 79 -10.48 -19.30 2.95
N ARG A 80 -9.87 -20.42 2.53
CA ARG A 80 -9.60 -20.72 1.12
C ARG A 80 -10.76 -21.47 0.50
N THR A 81 -11.69 -20.73 -0.11
CA THR A 81 -12.84 -21.31 -0.84
C THR A 81 -12.55 -21.39 -2.34
N THR A 82 -12.68 -22.58 -2.94
CA THR A 82 -12.45 -22.81 -4.37
C THR A 82 -13.68 -23.46 -5.00
N GLN A 83 -14.04 -23.06 -6.23
CA GLN A 83 -15.05 -23.77 -7.02
C GLN A 83 -14.41 -24.98 -7.75
N PRO A 84 -15.11 -26.11 -7.91
CA PRO A 84 -14.65 -27.21 -8.75
C PRO A 84 -14.51 -26.73 -10.21
N ARG A 85 -13.41 -27.09 -10.89
CA ARG A 85 -13.31 -26.89 -12.35
C ARG A 85 -14.26 -27.90 -13.00
N THR A 86 -15.28 -27.40 -13.70
CA THR A 86 -16.09 -28.18 -14.65
C THR A 86 -15.28 -28.50 -15.90
#